data_AF-A0A9E3WSK2-F1
#
_entry.id   AF-A0A9E3WSK2-F1
#
_cell.length_a   1.000
_cell.length_b   1.000
_cell.length_c   1.000
_cell.angle_alpha   90.00
_cell.angle_beta   90.00
_cell.angle_gamma   90.00
#
_symmetry.space_group_name_H-M   'P 1'
#
loop_
_entity.id
_entity.type
_entity.pdbx_description
1 polymer ?
#
loop_
_entity_poly.entity_id
_entity_poly.type
_entity_poly.pdbx_seq_one_letter_code
_entity_poly.pdbx_strand_id
1 'polypeptide(L)' 'MRRRIALCAAAHCLAATVLACALPAADDFPAPDQLPEVKDWPDPLVMQSGKPVTTRQQWFDARRPELK' A
#
# COMPACT_ATOMS: atom_id res chain seq x y z
N MET A 1 22.21 -42.45 12.06
CA MET A 1 21.20 -41.69 11.29
C MET A 1 20.85 -40.32 11.88
N ARG A 2 20.62 -40.16 13.19
CA ARG A 2 20.13 -38.90 13.78
C ARG A 2 21.08 -37.68 13.70
N ARG A 3 22.41 -37.89 13.66
CA ARG A 3 23.40 -36.79 13.50
C ARG A 3 23.47 -36.20 12.08
N ARG A 4 23.10 -36.98 11.05
CA ARG A 4 23.07 -36.51 9.65
C ARG A 4 21.86 -35.62 9.36
N ILE A 5 20.73 -35.89 10.04
CA ILE A 5 19.51 -35.09 9.96
C ILE A 5 19.71 -33.69 10.60
N ALA A 6 20.45 -33.62 11.71
CA ALA A 6 20.77 -32.36 12.38
C ALA A 6 21.68 -31.44 11.55
N LEU A 7 22.65 -32.00 10.79
CA LEU A 7 23.49 -31.21 9.88
C LEU A 7 22.69 -30.64 8.70
N CYS A 8 21.73 -31.39 8.15
CA CYS A 8 20.86 -30.88 7.10
C CYS A 8 19.98 -29.73 7.62
N ALA A 9 19.40 -29.84 8.81
CA ALA A 9 18.54 -28.79 9.37
C ALA A 9 19.28 -27.46 9.63
N ALA A 10 20.53 -27.52 10.11
CA ALA A 10 21.35 -26.32 10.31
C ALA A 10 21.75 -25.65 8.97
N ALA A 11 22.02 -26.46 7.94
CA ALA A 11 22.30 -25.96 6.59
C ALA A 11 21.07 -25.32 5.92
N HIS A 12 19.86 -25.80 6.22
CA HIS A 12 18.61 -25.24 5.70
C HIS A 12 18.23 -23.91 6.37
N CYS A 13 18.51 -23.73 7.66
CA CYS A 13 18.34 -22.41 8.30
C CYS A 13 19.33 -21.39 7.74
N LEU A 14 20.58 -21.77 7.48
CA LEU A 14 21.60 -20.84 6.98
C LEU A 14 21.33 -20.42 5.51
N ALA A 15 20.82 -21.33 4.68
CA ALA A 15 20.47 -21.02 3.29
C ALA A 15 19.26 -20.07 3.17
N ALA A 16 18.29 -20.18 4.08
CA ALA A 16 17.13 -19.28 4.12
C ALA A 16 17.53 -17.83 4.49
N THR A 17 18.54 -17.65 5.36
CA THR A 17 19.00 -16.31 5.77
C THR A 17 19.78 -15.60 4.66
N VAL A 18 20.56 -16.33 3.85
CA VAL A 18 21.36 -15.74 2.75
C VAL A 18 20.46 -15.26 1.60
N LEU A 19 19.32 -15.92 1.35
CA LEU A 19 18.39 -15.53 0.29
C LEU A 19 17.61 -14.24 0.63
N ALA A 20 17.39 -13.92 1.91
CA ALA A 20 16.70 -12.71 2.32
C ALA A 20 17.51 -11.41 2.07
N CYS A 21 18.84 -11.50 2.01
CA CYS A 21 19.72 -10.37 1.73
C CYS A 21 19.84 -10.03 0.23
N ALA A 22 19.26 -10.84 -0.65
CA ALA A 22 19.32 -10.66 -2.10
C ALA A 22 18.08 -9.98 -2.69
N LEU A 23 17.13 -9.54 -1.85
CA LEU A 23 16.02 -8.72 -2.33
C LEU A 23 16.60 -7.36 -2.76
N PRO A 24 16.36 -6.90 -3.99
CA PRO A 24 16.65 -5.52 -4.33
C PRO A 24 15.95 -4.63 -3.30
N ALA A 25 16.65 -3.61 -2.81
CA ALA A 25 16.02 -2.56 -2.03
C ALA A 25 14.78 -2.10 -2.81
N ALA A 26 13.65 -1.92 -2.12
CA ALA A 26 12.47 -1.33 -2.72
C ALA A 26 12.93 -0.02 -3.41
N ASP A 27 12.64 0.13 -4.71
CA ASP A 27 13.00 1.34 -5.44
C ASP A 27 12.56 2.56 -4.62
N ASP A 28 13.52 3.42 -4.29
CA ASP A 28 13.27 4.68 -3.61
C ASP A 28 12.16 5.41 -4.37
N PHE A 29 11.18 5.94 -3.64
CA PHE A 29 10.03 6.67 -4.20
C PHE A 29 10.43 7.60 -5.36
N PRO A 30 9.56 7.81 -6.37
CA PRO A 30 9.88 8.67 -7.51
C PRO A 30 10.34 10.05 -7.04
N ALA A 31 11.30 10.62 -7.77
CA ALA A 31 11.74 11.97 -7.50
C ALA A 31 10.57 12.97 -7.67
N PRO A 32 10.55 14.12 -6.96
CA PRO A 32 9.41 15.05 -6.99
C PRO A 32 8.99 15.52 -8.40
N ASP A 33 9.92 15.61 -9.34
CA ASP A 33 9.71 15.98 -10.75
C ASP A 33 9.11 14.85 -11.61
N GLN A 34 9.07 13.62 -11.08
CA GLN A 34 8.44 12.46 -11.72
C GLN A 34 7.00 12.23 -11.24
N LEU A 35 6.52 13.03 -10.27
CA LEU A 35 5.15 12.92 -9.80
C LEU A 35 4.18 13.41 -10.90
N PRO A 36 3.07 12.69 -11.14
CA PRO A 36 2.08 13.11 -12.11
C PRO A 36 1.43 14.43 -11.68
N GLU A 37 1.28 15.36 -12.62
CA GLU A 37 0.53 16.59 -12.40
C GLU A 37 -0.97 16.27 -12.35
N VAL A 38 -1.59 16.43 -11.17
CA VAL A 38 -3.04 16.32 -10.98
C VAL A 38 -3.65 17.70 -11.18
N LYS A 39 -4.15 17.97 -12.39
CA LYS A 39 -4.70 19.27 -12.77
C LYS A 39 -5.96 19.66 -12.00
N ASP A 40 -6.81 18.68 -11.72
CA ASP A 40 -8.12 18.89 -11.14
C ASP A 40 -8.29 18.10 -9.84
N TRP A 41 -8.83 18.75 -8.82
CA TRP A 41 -9.23 18.10 -7.58
C TRP A 41 -10.63 17.51 -7.73
N PRO A 42 -10.93 16.34 -7.11
CA PRO A 42 -12.29 15.83 -7.08
C PRO A 42 -13.20 16.83 -6.34
N ASP A 43 -14.41 17.05 -6.85
CA ASP A 43 -15.37 17.95 -6.19
C ASP A 43 -15.81 17.34 -4.85
N PRO A 44 -15.54 17.99 -3.70
CA PRO A 44 -15.91 17.47 -2.39
C PRO A 44 -17.43 17.40 -2.21
N LEU A 45 -18.20 18.22 -2.93
CA LEU A 45 -19.67 18.27 -2.88
C LEU A 45 -20.32 17.41 -3.96
N VAL A 46 -19.58 16.52 -4.59
CA VAL A 46 -20.13 15.46 -5.45
C VAL A 46 -19.82 14.12 -4.81
N MET A 47 -20.87 13.33 -4.58
CA MET A 47 -20.75 11.94 -4.11
C MET A 47 -19.96 11.10 -5.13
N GLN A 48 -19.37 9.95 -4.75
CA GLN A 48 -18.70 9.09 -5.74
C GLN A 48 -19.67 8.55 -6.81
N SER A 49 -20.96 8.50 -6.50
CA SER A 49 -22.04 8.21 -7.46
C SER A 49 -22.29 9.31 -8.51
N GLY A 50 -21.65 10.48 -8.39
CA GLY A 50 -21.87 11.65 -9.25
C GLY A 50 -23.03 12.55 -8.82
N LYS A 51 -23.76 12.21 -7.75
CA LYS A 51 -24.85 13.06 -7.24
C LYS A 51 -24.29 14.27 -6.47
N PRO A 52 -24.82 15.49 -6.69
CA PRO A 52 -24.42 16.66 -5.93
C PRO A 52 -24.95 16.62 -4.50
N VAL A 53 -24.18 17.17 -3.57
CA VAL A 53 -24.50 17.37 -2.17
C VAL A 53 -24.95 18.82 -2.00
N THR A 54 -26.25 19.03 -1.82
CA THR A 54 -26.82 20.39 -1.82
C THR A 54 -27.26 20.85 -0.43
N THR A 55 -27.24 19.95 0.57
CA THR A 55 -27.66 20.29 1.93
C THR A 55 -26.64 19.87 2.98
N ARG A 56 -26.65 20.58 4.11
CA ARG A 56 -25.84 20.24 5.27
C ARG A 56 -26.13 18.82 5.78
N GLN A 57 -27.40 18.41 5.78
CA GLN A 57 -27.78 17.07 6.25
C GLN A 57 -27.19 15.98 5.35
N GLN A 58 -27.26 16.15 4.02
CA GLN A 58 -26.64 15.23 3.06
C GLN A 58 -25.12 15.12 3.27
N TRP A 59 -24.46 16.23 3.63
CA TRP A 59 -23.03 16.20 3.95
C TRP A 59 -22.73 15.29 5.15
N PHE A 60 -23.44 15.47 6.27
CA PHE A 60 -23.17 14.71 7.49
C PHE A 60 -23.60 13.24 7.39
N ASP A 61 -24.74 12.97 6.76
CA ASP A 61 -25.33 11.64 6.73
C ASP A 61 -24.76 10.76 5.61
N ALA A 62 -24.34 11.35 4.49
CA ALA A 62 -23.93 10.62 3.29
C ALA A 62 -22.49 10.94 2.83
N ARG A 63 -22.17 12.20 2.52
CA ARG A 63 -20.89 12.53 1.86
C ARG A 63 -19.68 12.38 2.77
N ARG A 64 -19.75 12.89 4.01
CA ARG A 64 -18.64 12.84 4.97
C ARG A 64 -18.25 11.40 5.36
N PRO A 65 -19.19 10.47 5.61
CA PRO A 65 -18.85 9.07 5.83
C PRO A 65 -18.12 8.40 4.66
N GLU A 66 -18.45 8.77 3.42
CA GLU A 66 -17.85 8.22 2.19
C GLU A 66 -16.38 8.66 1.97
N LEU A 67 -15.96 9.76 2.58
CA LEU A 67 -14.61 10.35 2.44
C LEU A 67 -13.57 9.81 3.45
N LYS A 68 -13.97 8.92 4.36
CA LYS A 68 -13.09 8.37 5.41
C LYS A 68 -12.30 7.15 4.96
#